data_AF-A0A0A8X4X5-F1
#
_entry.id   AF-A0A0A8X4X5-F1
#
_cell.length_a   1.000
_cell.length_b   1.000
_cell.length_c   1.000
_cell.angle_alpha   90.00
_cell.angle_beta   90.00
_cell.angle_gamma   90.00
#
_symmetry.space_group_name_H-M   'P 1'
#
loop_
_entity.id
_entity.type
_entity.pdbx_description
1 polymer ?
#
loop_
_entity_poly.entity_id
_entity_poly.type
_entity_poly.pdbx_seq_one_letter_code
_entity_poly.pdbx_strand_id
1 'polypeptide(L)' 'MITHFQFKSLFENKDMPGWHFSFYFNKQKFTGIYHQNGDIEWTSEEPSDEHIHQLKEQIHELMLFHVYDK' A
#
# COMPACT_ATOMS: atom_id res chain seq x y z
N MET A 1 -7.03 -10.57 -7.01
CA MET A 1 -5.99 -10.96 -6.03
C MET A 1 -4.76 -10.13 -6.30
N ILE A 2 -4.21 -9.48 -5.27
CA ILE A 2 -2.97 -8.71 -5.38
C ILE A 2 -1.80 -9.68 -5.61
N THR A 3 -0.94 -9.38 -6.58
CA THR A 3 0.28 -10.16 -6.83
C THR A 3 1.52 -9.28 -6.81
N HIS A 4 2.67 -9.89 -6.50
CA HIS A 4 3.97 -9.20 -6.41
C HIS A 4 3.91 -7.94 -5.52
N PHE A 5 3.28 -8.04 -4.35
CA PHE A 5 3.24 -6.94 -3.39
C PHE A 5 4.64 -6.68 -2.84
N GLN A 6 5.11 -5.45 -3.02
CA GLN A 6 6.36 -4.95 -2.49
C GLN A 6 6.07 -3.66 -1.72
N PHE A 7 6.77 -3.47 -0.61
CA PHE A 7 6.72 -2.22 0.13
C PHE A 7 8.14 -1.78 0.48
N LYS A 8 8.33 -0.47 0.61
CA LYS A 8 9.62 0.15 0.93
C LYS A 8 9.39 1.34 1.84
N SER A 9 10.09 1.40 2.96
CA SER A 9 10.07 2.57 3.84
C SER A 9 10.56 3.80 3.06
N LEU A 10 9.75 4.85 2.97
CA LEU A 10 10.10 6.08 2.22
C LEU A 10 11.13 6.92 2.95
N PHE A 11 11.12 6.92 4.28
CA PHE A 11 12.01 7.74 5.08
C PHE A 11 12.56 6.95 6.26
N GLU A 12 13.89 6.89 6.36
CA GLU A 12 14.59 6.57 7.62
C GLU A 12 14.52 7.75 8.61
N ASN A 13 14.13 8.94 8.13
CA ASN A 13 13.96 10.13 8.96
C ASN A 13 12.60 10.12 9.65
N LYS A 14 12.65 10.32 10.98
CA LYS A 14 11.57 10.09 11.95
C LYS A 14 10.30 10.94 11.77
N ASP A 15 10.33 11.95 10.90
CA ASP A 15 9.27 12.94 10.81
C ASP A 15 8.09 12.54 9.90
N MET A 16 8.29 11.59 8.97
CA MET A 16 7.22 11.13 8.06
C MET A 16 7.33 9.62 7.79
N PRO A 17 6.76 8.77 8.65
CA PRO A 17 6.65 7.33 8.39
C PRO A 17 5.58 7.09 7.32
N GLY A 18 6.04 6.94 6.09
CA GLY A 18 5.29 6.43 4.96
C GLY A 18 5.99 5.20 4.38
N TRP A 19 5.20 4.25 3.89
CA TRP A 19 5.68 3.08 3.16
C TRP A 19 5.19 3.16 1.73
N HIS A 20 6.11 3.30 0.78
CA HIS A 20 5.78 3.17 -0.63
C HIS A 20 5.47 1.71 -0.93
N PHE A 21 4.28 1.41 -1.42
CA PHE A 21 3.91 0.08 -1.87
C PHE A 21 3.75 0.04 -3.39
N SER A 22 3.95 -1.14 -3.94
CA SER A 22 3.69 -1.43 -5.35
C SER A 22 3.24 -2.86 -5.52
N PHE A 23 2.23 -3.07 -6.36
CA PHE A 23 1.71 -4.39 -6.65
C PHE A 23 1.13 -4.47 -8.06
N TYR A 24 0.79 -5.68 -8.47
CA TYR A 24 0.07 -5.95 -9.70
C TYR A 24 -1.36 -6.42 -9.41
N PHE A 25 -2.32 -5.85 -10.12
CA PHE A 25 -3.71 -6.23 -10.08
C PHE A 25 -4.27 -6.15 -11.51
N ASN A 26 -4.94 -7.21 -11.98
CA ASN A 26 -5.46 -7.30 -13.34
C ASN A 26 -4.43 -7.00 -14.45
N LYS A 27 -3.17 -7.44 -14.26
CA LYS A 27 -2.01 -7.14 -15.14
C LYS A 27 -1.61 -5.66 -15.21
N GLN A 28 -2.22 -4.81 -14.39
CA GLN A 28 -1.86 -3.41 -14.23
C GLN A 28 -1.04 -3.23 -12.96
N LYS A 29 -0.01 -2.39 -13.04
CA LYS A 29 0.82 -2.05 -11.89
C LYS A 29 0.17 -0.88 -11.16
N PHE A 30 -0.04 -1.05 -9.86
CA PHE A 30 -0.52 -0.01 -8.96
C PHE A 30 0.59 0.35 -7.97
N THR A 31 0.71 1.64 -7.68
CA THR A 31 1.68 2.18 -6.73
C THR A 31 1.03 3.24 -5.86
N GLY A 32 1.50 3.33 -4.63
CA GLY A 32 1.01 4.33 -3.69
C GLY A 32 1.86 4.40 -2.44
N ILE A 33 1.47 5.30 -1.56
CA ILE A 33 2.10 5.57 -0.28
C ILE A 33 1.09 5.21 0.79
N TYR A 34 1.46 4.26 1.64
CA TYR A 34 0.71 3.90 2.83
C TYR A 34 1.27 4.71 4.00
N HIS A 35 0.42 5.48 4.65
CA HIS A 35 0.77 6.30 5.80
C HIS A 35 0.49 5.54 7.10
N GLN A 36 1.27 5.83 8.15
CA GLN A 36 1.08 5.21 9.48
C GLN A 36 -0.33 5.40 10.08
N ASN A 37 -1.05 6.44 9.66
CA ASN A 37 -2.40 6.75 10.10
C ASN A 37 -3.46 5.86 9.40
N GLY A 38 -3.06 5.04 8.44
CA GLY A 38 -3.97 4.20 7.64
C GLY A 38 -4.41 4.83 6.31
N ASP A 39 -4.00 6.06 6.02
CA ASP A 39 -4.28 6.68 4.72
C ASP A 39 -3.43 6.06 3.62
N ILE A 40 -4.03 5.99 2.43
CA ILE A 40 -3.38 5.50 1.21
C ILE A 40 -3.45 6.61 0.16
N GLU A 41 -2.28 7.08 -0.24
CA GLU A 41 -2.12 8.03 -1.34
C GLU A 41 -1.72 7.24 -2.61
N TRP A 42 -2.61 7.18 -3.60
CA TRP A 42 -2.32 6.52 -4.87
C TRP A 42 -1.44 7.42 -5.74
N THR A 43 -0.25 6.94 -6.09
CA THR A 43 0.67 7.65 -6.99
C THR A 43 0.53 7.17 -8.45
N SER A 44 -0.09 6.00 -8.64
CA SER A 44 -0.51 5.49 -9.94
C SER A 44 -1.95 5.84 -10.26
N GLU A 45 -2.47 5.25 -11.34
CA GLU A 45 -3.91 5.20 -11.62
C GLU A 45 -4.66 4.68 -10.40
N GLU A 46 -5.71 5.40 -9.99
CA GLU A 46 -6.54 5.01 -8.86
C GLU A 46 -7.44 3.84 -9.28
N PRO A 47 -7.49 2.74 -8.51
CA PRO A 47 -8.40 1.65 -8.81
C PRO A 47 -9.85 2.11 -8.64
N SER A 48 -10.76 1.57 -9.44
CA SER A 48 -12.19 1.90 -9.40
C SER A 48 -12.78 1.75 -8.00
N ASP A 49 -13.78 2.56 -7.65
CA ASP A 49 -14.42 2.55 -6.32
C ASP A 49 -14.86 1.17 -5.81
N GLU A 50 -15.28 0.26 -6.70
CA GLU A 50 -15.60 -1.12 -6.32
C GLU A 50 -14.39 -1.89 -5.76
N HIS A 51 -13.20 -1.67 -6.33
CA HIS A 51 -11.98 -2.37 -5.94
C HIS A 51 -11.14 -1.56 -4.95
N ILE A 52 -11.31 -0.23 -4.87
CA ILE A 52 -10.48 0.63 -4.02
C ILE A 52 -10.60 0.23 -2.56
N HIS A 53 -11.81 -0.06 -2.08
CA HIS A 53 -12.04 -0.49 -0.70
C HIS A 53 -11.36 -1.83 -0.42
N GLN A 54 -11.59 -2.82 -1.29
CA GLN A 54 -10.99 -4.15 -1.15
C GLN A 54 -9.45 -4.13 -1.23
N LEU A 55 -8.89 -3.26 -2.06
CA LEU A 55 -7.43 -3.10 -2.18
C LEU A 55 -6.88 -2.40 -0.95
N LYS A 56 -7.53 -1.33 -0.46
CA LYS A 56 -7.13 -0.64 0.77
C LYS A 56 -7.12 -1.60 1.96
N GLU A 57 -8.16 -2.42 2.14
CA GLU A 57 -8.22 -3.44 3.20
C GLU A 57 -7.09 -4.46 3.07
N GLN A 58 -6.88 -5.06 1.89
CA GLN A 58 -5.79 -6.02 1.68
C GLN A 58 -4.41 -5.42 1.94
N ILE A 59 -4.16 -4.17 1.50
CA ILE A 59 -2.88 -3.48 1.73
C ILE A 59 -2.72 -3.22 3.23
N HIS A 60 -3.78 -2.78 3.91
CA HIS A 60 -3.78 -2.54 5.36
C HIS A 60 -3.44 -3.81 6.13
N GLU A 61 -4.09 -4.94 5.81
CA GLU A 61 -3.81 -6.24 6.42
C GLU A 61 -2.38 -6.72 6.15
N LEU A 62 -1.90 -6.59 4.90
CA LEU A 62 -0.52 -6.96 4.53
C LEU A 62 0.51 -6.11 5.27
N MET A 63 0.27 -4.81 5.39
CA MET A 63 1.13 -3.90 6.14
C MET A 63 1.09 -4.22 7.64
N LEU A 64 -0.08 -4.46 8.22
CA LEU A 64 -0.22 -4.90 9.61
C LEU A 64 0.60 -6.16 9.88
N PHE A 65 0.45 -7.17 9.03
CA PHE A 65 1.18 -8.42 9.12
C PHE A 65 2.70 -8.22 9.00
N HIS A 66 3.16 -7.30 8.14
CA HIS A 66 4.61 -7.10 7.94
C HIS A 66 5.26 -6.14 8.94
N VAL A 67 4.50 -5.15 9.45
CA VAL A 67 5.00 -4.07 10.31
C VAL A 67 4.83 -4.41 11.79
N TYR A 68 3.75 -5.09 12.17
CA TYR A 68 3.41 -5.36 13.57
C TYR A 68 3.66 -6.82 14.02
N ASP A 69 3.99 -7.75 13.11
CA ASP A 69 4.47 -9.10 13.50
C ASP A 69 5.94 -9.05 13.97
N LYS A 70 6.18 -8.31 15.05
CA LYS A 70 7.45 -8.26 15.78
C LYS A 70 7.26 -8.38 17.28
#